data_AF-A0AAV5R9U6-F1
#
_entry.id   AF-A0AAV5R9U6-F1
#
_cell.length_a   1.000
_cell.length_b   1.000
_cell.length_c   1.000
_cell.angle_alpha   90.00
_cell.angle_beta   90.00
_cell.angle_gamma   90.00
#
_symmetry.space_group_name_H-M   'P 1'
#
loop_
_entity.id
_entity.type
_entity.pdbx_description
1 polymer ?
#
loop_
_entity_poly.entity_id
_entity_poly.type
_entity_poly.pdbx_seq_one_letter_code
_entity_poly.pdbx_strand_id
1 'polypeptide(L)'
;MSSFVPAQFNSFTNNFDFDVLKADTPSSFIDKFKNMKKPNDFFDFSRMSKPNGFIDAQQRISYNLSYFASNYFAIVILFFLYCIFTNIPFFIFLFAELTLIYFVQKHYGQAEEFDLKVFTLHRNIWYTILLVVNVPVFFIWSPLSSVFWLSIFSAAIIVSHAAIMDKPVETAYSDVV
;
A
#
# COMPACT_ATOMS: atom_id res chain seq x y z
N MET A 1 -47.75 -6.39 6.86
CA MET A 1 -46.66 -7.32 7.24
C MET A 1 -45.58 -7.19 6.16
N SER A 2 -44.55 -6.40 6.43
CA SER A 2 -43.45 -6.13 5.50
C SER A 2 -42.41 -7.24 5.62
N SER A 3 -42.19 -7.99 4.54
CA SER A 3 -41.14 -8.99 4.45
C SER A 3 -39.78 -8.32 4.30
N PHE A 4 -38.85 -8.66 5.18
CA PHE A 4 -37.44 -8.29 5.04
C PHE A 4 -36.81 -9.14 3.94
N VAL A 5 -36.27 -8.49 2.91
CA VAL A 5 -35.46 -9.12 1.87
C VAL A 5 -34.00 -9.14 2.35
N PRO A 6 -33.35 -10.30 2.52
CA PRO A 6 -31.93 -10.33 2.89
C PRO A 6 -31.09 -9.81 1.73
N ALA A 7 -30.21 -8.83 2.01
CA ALA A 7 -29.26 -8.29 1.05
C ALA A 7 -28.35 -9.41 0.50
N GLN A 8 -28.19 -9.46 -0.82
CA GLN A 8 -27.39 -10.45 -1.52
C GLN A 8 -25.88 -10.25 -1.23
N PHE A 9 -25.39 -10.90 -0.17
CA PHE A 9 -23.96 -11.00 0.15
C PHE A 9 -23.18 -11.95 -0.79
N ASN A 10 -23.88 -12.69 -1.66
CA ASN A 10 -23.32 -13.70 -2.57
C ASN A 10 -22.50 -13.14 -3.75
N SER A 11 -22.55 -11.84 -4.03
CA SER A 11 -21.85 -11.21 -5.15
C SER A 11 -20.42 -10.76 -4.81
N PHE A 12 -20.04 -10.75 -3.53
CA PHE A 12 -18.69 -10.38 -3.08
C PHE A 12 -17.66 -11.51 -3.23
N THR A 13 -18.12 -12.76 -3.31
CA THR A 13 -17.25 -13.95 -3.27
C THR A 13 -16.90 -14.55 -4.63
N ASN A 14 -17.70 -14.26 -5.67
CA ASN A 14 -17.61 -15.00 -6.94
C ASN A 14 -16.67 -14.39 -7.98
N ASN A 15 -16.12 -13.19 -7.75
CA ASN A 15 -15.34 -12.45 -8.76
C ASN A 15 -13.95 -12.01 -8.26
N PHE A 16 -13.40 -12.65 -7.22
CA PHE A 16 -12.03 -12.37 -6.79
C PHE A 16 -11.06 -13.23 -7.62
N ASP A 17 -10.78 -12.77 -8.84
CA ASP A 17 -9.96 -13.48 -9.81
C ASP A 17 -8.46 -13.35 -9.46
N PHE A 18 -7.90 -14.39 -8.86
CA PHE A 18 -6.50 -14.45 -8.46
C PHE A 18 -5.53 -14.48 -9.65
N ASP A 19 -6.00 -14.76 -10.87
CA ASP A 19 -5.16 -14.81 -12.05
C ASP A 19 -4.83 -13.40 -12.58
N VAL A 20 -5.73 -12.44 -12.37
CA VAL A 20 -5.48 -11.00 -12.62
C VAL A 20 -4.36 -10.47 -11.70
N LEU A 21 -4.33 -10.90 -10.44
CA LEU A 21 -3.31 -10.49 -9.48
C LEU A 21 -1.90 -10.99 -9.83
N LYS A 22 -1.79 -12.15 -10.50
CA LYS A 22 -0.50 -12.72 -10.92
C LYS A 22 0.03 -12.14 -12.23
N ALA A 23 -0.85 -11.72 -13.14
CA ALA A 23 -0.46 -11.19 -14.44
C ALA A 23 0.14 -9.76 -14.37
N ASP A 24 -0.32 -8.92 -13.43
CA ASP A 24 0.00 -7.48 -13.43
C ASP A 24 1.09 -7.04 -12.42
N THR A 25 1.55 -7.92 -11.53
CA THR A 25 2.40 -7.50 -10.41
C THR A 25 3.91 -7.37 -10.71
N PRO A 26 4.62 -8.31 -11.37
CA PRO A 26 6.08 -8.21 -11.44
C PRO A 26 6.61 -7.27 -12.54
N SER A 27 5.90 -7.10 -13.66
CA SER A 27 6.29 -6.21 -14.76
C SER A 27 6.17 -4.73 -14.39
N SER A 28 5.11 -4.36 -13.67
CA SER A 28 4.80 -2.96 -13.34
C SER A 28 5.83 -2.29 -12.40
N PHE A 29 6.45 -3.02 -11.46
CA PHE A 29 7.48 -2.46 -10.57
C PHE A 29 8.79 -2.17 -11.30
N ILE A 30 9.21 -3.07 -12.20
CA ILE A 30 10.43 -2.92 -12.97
C ILE A 30 10.26 -1.77 -13.97
N ASP A 31 9.10 -1.66 -14.62
CA ASP A 31 8.82 -0.58 -15.56
C ASP A 31 8.67 0.77 -14.85
N LYS A 32 8.12 0.81 -13.64
CA LYS A 32 8.17 2.02 -12.80
C LYS A 32 9.61 2.41 -12.47
N PHE A 33 10.49 1.45 -12.14
CA PHE A 33 11.89 1.76 -11.84
C PHE A 33 12.68 2.24 -13.07
N LYS A 34 12.40 1.68 -14.25
CA LYS A 34 13.03 2.10 -15.53
C LYS A 34 12.65 3.52 -15.95
N ASN A 35 11.47 3.98 -15.57
CA ASN A 35 10.98 5.33 -15.87
C ASN A 35 11.46 6.40 -14.86
N MET A 36 12.34 6.05 -13.93
CA MET A 36 12.88 7.00 -12.95
C MET A 36 13.67 8.12 -13.64
N LYS A 37 13.32 9.37 -13.34
CA LYS A 37 14.04 10.54 -13.82
C LYS A 37 15.36 10.67 -13.09
N LYS A 38 16.35 11.25 -13.77
CA LYS A 38 17.69 11.46 -13.20
C LYS A 38 17.57 12.25 -11.90
N PRO A 39 18.29 11.88 -10.82
CA PRO A 39 18.23 12.62 -9.55
C PRO A 39 18.55 14.11 -9.70
N ASN A 40 19.43 14.47 -10.64
CA ASN A 40 19.78 15.86 -10.93
C ASN A 40 18.60 16.68 -11.49
N ASP A 41 17.67 16.06 -12.22
CA ASP A 41 16.46 16.72 -12.73
C ASP A 41 15.36 16.76 -11.66
N PHE A 42 15.35 15.78 -10.76
CA PHE A 42 14.45 15.77 -9.61
C PHE A 42 14.81 16.87 -8.60
N PHE A 43 16.10 17.05 -8.30
CA PHE A 43 16.61 18.08 -7.38
C PHE A 43 17.17 19.31 -8.11
N ASP A 44 16.55 19.72 -9.21
CA ASP A 44 17.00 20.92 -9.92
C ASP A 44 16.54 22.19 -9.20
N PHE A 45 17.41 22.70 -8.32
CA PHE A 45 17.17 23.93 -7.56
C PHE A 45 16.98 25.17 -8.43
N SER A 46 17.40 25.14 -9.70
CA SER A 46 17.20 26.28 -10.62
C SER A 46 15.75 26.42 -11.07
N ARG A 47 14.98 25.33 -11.02
CA ARG A 47 13.55 25.26 -11.38
C ARG A 47 12.63 25.35 -10.18
N MET A 48 13.17 25.48 -8.97
CA MET A 48 12.38 25.65 -7.76
C MET A 48 11.98 27.12 -7.62
N SER A 49 10.68 27.38 -7.66
CA SER A 49 10.15 28.73 -7.43
C SER A 49 8.94 28.69 -6.49
N LYS A 50 8.66 29.84 -5.87
CA LYS A 50 7.47 29.97 -5.05
C LYS A 50 6.24 30.04 -5.96
N PRO A 51 5.21 29.20 -5.75
CA PRO A 51 4.00 29.26 -6.56
C PRO A 51 3.30 30.61 -6.36
N ASN A 52 2.80 31.18 -7.45
CA ASN A 52 2.16 32.51 -7.48
C ASN A 52 0.74 32.51 -6.88
N GLY A 53 0.24 31.34 -6.48
CA GLY A 53 -1.08 31.16 -5.86
C GLY A 53 -1.48 29.69 -5.79
N PHE A 54 -2.69 29.43 -5.29
CA PHE A 54 -3.22 28.07 -5.14
C PHE A 54 -3.45 27.35 -6.49
N ILE A 55 -3.92 28.08 -7.51
CA ILE A 55 -4.18 27.52 -8.84
C ILE A 55 -2.87 27.09 -9.53
N ASP A 56 -1.84 27.93 -9.43
CA ASP A 56 -0.49 27.61 -9.94
C ASP A 56 0.09 26.38 -9.23
N ALA A 57 -0.01 26.33 -7.89
CA ALA A 57 0.41 25.16 -7.12
C ALA A 57 -0.33 23.88 -7.54
N GLN A 58 -1.66 23.92 -7.74
CA GLN A 58 -2.44 22.76 -8.19
C GLN A 58 -2.00 22.26 -9.58
N GLN A 59 -1.74 23.17 -10.52
CA GLN A 59 -1.26 22.81 -11.86
C GLN A 59 0.13 22.15 -11.80
N ARG A 60 1.05 22.73 -11.01
CA ARG A 60 2.39 22.18 -10.78
C ARG A 60 2.32 20.79 -10.16
N ILE A 61 1.50 20.61 -9.12
CA ILE A 61 1.30 19.31 -8.46
C ILE A 61 0.82 18.28 -9.48
N SER A 62 -0.25 18.56 -10.23
CA SER A 62 -0.83 17.63 -11.21
C SER A 62 0.19 17.17 -12.26
N TYR A 63 0.96 18.12 -12.81
CA TYR A 63 2.00 17.83 -13.79
C TYR A 63 3.16 17.03 -13.18
N ASN A 64 3.72 17.52 -12.07
CA ASN A 64 4.92 16.95 -11.46
C ASN A 64 4.67 15.57 -10.85
N LEU A 65 3.48 15.29 -10.30
CA LEU A 65 3.11 13.96 -9.82
C LEU A 65 3.22 12.90 -10.92
N SER A 66 2.78 13.24 -12.13
CA SER A 66 2.87 12.36 -13.29
C SER A 66 4.30 12.29 -13.83
N TYR A 67 4.98 13.44 -13.92
CA TYR A 67 6.34 13.52 -14.48
C TYR A 67 7.40 12.80 -13.63
N PHE A 68 7.33 12.93 -12.30
CA PHE A 68 8.27 12.32 -11.33
C PHE A 68 7.67 11.14 -10.56
N ALA A 69 6.63 10.48 -11.09
CA ALA A 69 5.90 9.40 -10.42
C ALA A 69 6.83 8.32 -9.84
N SER A 70 7.82 7.87 -10.62
CA SER A 70 8.79 6.85 -10.20
C SER A 70 9.73 7.31 -9.09
N ASN A 71 10.14 8.59 -9.10
CA ASN A 71 10.98 9.17 -8.06
C ASN A 71 10.20 9.30 -6.75
N TYR A 72 8.95 9.78 -6.81
CA TYR A 72 8.07 9.84 -5.63
C TYR A 72 7.76 8.46 -5.07
N PHE A 73 7.54 7.46 -5.92
CA PHE A 73 7.37 6.08 -5.50
C PHE A 73 8.58 5.54 -4.73
N ALA A 74 9.80 5.87 -5.17
CA ALA A 74 11.02 5.50 -4.44
C ALA A 74 11.11 6.16 -3.05
N ILE A 75 10.65 7.41 -2.90
CA ILE A 75 10.57 8.08 -1.60
C ILE A 75 9.60 7.35 -0.66
N VAL A 76 8.43 6.94 -1.16
CA VAL A 76 7.46 6.16 -0.37
C VAL A 76 8.07 4.82 0.07
N ILE A 77 8.78 4.12 -0.81
CA ILE A 77 9.50 2.88 -0.46
C ILE A 77 10.53 3.14 0.63
N LEU A 78 11.27 4.25 0.55
CA LEU A 78 12.27 4.60 1.57
C LEU A 78 11.61 4.82 2.94
N PHE A 79 10.48 5.53 3.01
CA PHE A 79 9.71 5.67 4.24
C PHE A 79 9.11 4.34 4.73
N PHE A 80 8.73 3.46 3.82
CA PHE A 80 8.26 2.12 4.15
C PHE A 80 9.35 1.25 4.77
N LEU A 81 10.56 1.28 4.22
CA LEU A 81 11.72 0.62 4.81
C LEU A 81 12.02 1.20 6.20
N TYR A 82 11.96 2.52 6.36
CA TYR A 82 12.10 3.17 7.67
C TYR A 82 11.06 2.68 8.69
N CYS A 83 9.80 2.50 8.26
CA CYS A 83 8.74 1.96 9.12
C CYS A 83 9.03 0.51 9.57
N ILE A 84 9.56 -0.32 8.66
CA ILE A 84 10.00 -1.69 8.98
C ILE A 84 11.12 -1.67 10.01
N PHE A 85 12.15 -0.84 9.79
CA PHE A 85 13.30 -0.74 10.70
C PHE A 85 12.92 -0.22 12.09
N THR A 86 11.93 0.66 12.19
CA THR A 86 11.49 1.21 13.48
C THR A 86 10.58 0.23 14.23
N ASN A 87 9.82 -0.60 13.51
CA ASN A 87 8.83 -1.54 14.07
C ASN A 87 9.21 -3.02 13.83
N ILE A 88 10.49 -3.36 13.92
CA ILE A 88 10.99 -4.72 13.63
C ILE A 88 10.18 -5.82 14.33
N PRO A 89 9.86 -5.74 15.64
CA PRO A 89 9.16 -6.84 16.31
C PRO A 89 7.74 -7.07 15.77
N PHE A 90 7.04 -6.00 15.38
CA PHE A 90 5.72 -6.11 14.76
C PHE A 90 5.79 -6.83 13.40
N PHE A 91 6.79 -6.50 12.57
CA PHE A 91 6.97 -7.18 11.29
C PHE A 91 7.41 -8.65 11.44
N ILE A 92 8.21 -8.98 12.45
CA ILE A 92 8.53 -10.38 12.79
C ILE A 92 7.26 -11.14 13.21
N PHE A 93 6.42 -10.53 14.06
CA PHE A 93 5.14 -11.10 14.46
C PHE A 93 4.23 -11.34 13.25
N LEU A 94 4.09 -10.36 12.36
CA LEU A 94 3.30 -10.46 11.14
C LEU A 94 3.82 -11.59 10.22
N PHE A 95 5.14 -11.70 10.05
CA PHE A 95 5.73 -12.77 9.26
C PHE A 95 5.47 -14.15 9.90
N ALA A 96 5.65 -14.29 11.21
CA ALA A 96 5.35 -15.52 11.94
C ALA A 96 3.87 -15.91 11.77
N GLU A 97 2.96 -14.95 11.85
CA GLU A 97 1.54 -15.19 11.62
C GLU A 97 1.23 -15.65 10.19
N LEU A 98 1.79 -15.01 9.17
CA LEU A 98 1.63 -15.45 7.77
C LEU A 98 2.15 -16.88 7.57
N THR A 99 3.29 -17.22 8.18
CA THR A 99 3.82 -18.59 8.12
C THR A 99 2.92 -19.59 8.83
N LEU A 100 2.32 -19.20 9.96
CA LEU A 100 1.39 -20.04 10.71
C LEU A 100 0.10 -20.27 9.91
N ILE A 101 -0.48 -19.23 9.32
CA ILE A 101 -1.67 -19.35 8.47
C ILE A 101 -1.37 -20.24 7.25
N TYR A 102 -0.23 -20.02 6.58
CA TYR A 102 0.21 -20.85 5.46
C TYR A 102 0.39 -22.32 5.88
N PHE A 103 1.00 -22.56 7.04
CA PHE A 103 1.19 -23.90 7.58
C PHE A 103 -0.14 -24.59 7.87
N VAL A 104 -1.07 -23.89 8.55
CA VAL A 104 -2.43 -24.39 8.82
C VAL A 104 -3.14 -24.71 7.51
N GLN A 105 -3.13 -23.81 6.53
CA GLN A 105 -3.76 -24.06 5.23
C GLN A 105 -3.15 -25.26 4.50
N LYS A 106 -1.82 -25.41 4.53
CA LYS A 106 -1.13 -26.54 3.90
C LYS A 106 -1.43 -27.88 4.58
N HIS A 107 -1.52 -27.91 5.91
CA HIS A 107 -1.71 -29.14 6.68
C HIS A 107 -3.18 -29.56 6.83
N TYR A 108 -4.12 -28.61 6.88
CA TYR A 108 -5.55 -28.90 6.87
C TYR A 108 -6.07 -29.11 5.44
N GLY A 109 -5.47 -28.48 4.43
CA GLY A 109 -5.93 -28.60 3.04
C GLY A 109 -7.43 -28.28 2.90
N GLN A 110 -8.19 -29.20 2.31
CA GLN A 110 -9.67 -29.16 2.22
C GLN A 110 -10.36 -29.78 3.45
N ALA A 111 -9.63 -30.47 4.32
CA ALA A 111 -10.21 -31.11 5.51
C ALA A 111 -10.53 -30.06 6.58
N GLU A 112 -11.69 -30.23 7.22
CA GLU A 112 -12.16 -29.34 8.28
C GLU A 112 -11.54 -29.65 9.64
N GLU A 113 -10.99 -30.85 9.80
CA GLU A 113 -10.51 -31.39 11.08
C GLU A 113 -9.12 -32.00 10.91
N PHE A 114 -8.24 -31.69 11.86
CA PHE A 114 -6.96 -32.36 12.00
C PHE A 114 -7.04 -33.27 13.22
N ASP A 115 -7.04 -34.57 12.96
CA ASP A 115 -7.08 -35.58 14.00
C ASP A 115 -5.67 -35.80 14.53
N LEU A 116 -5.32 -35.09 15.60
CA LEU A 116 -4.18 -35.49 16.42
C LEU A 116 -4.64 -36.72 17.18
N LYS A 117 -3.82 -37.77 17.21
CA LYS A 117 -4.06 -39.11 17.82
C LYS A 117 -4.67 -39.14 19.24
N VAL A 118 -4.83 -37.99 19.89
CA VAL A 118 -5.38 -37.76 21.23
C VAL A 118 -6.52 -36.71 21.26
N PHE A 119 -6.62 -35.80 20.28
CA PHE A 119 -7.65 -34.75 20.20
C PHE A 119 -7.97 -34.34 18.76
N THR A 120 -9.25 -34.23 18.41
CA THR A 120 -9.68 -33.62 17.15
C THR A 120 -9.70 -32.10 17.28
N LEU A 121 -8.87 -31.41 16.49
CA LEU A 121 -8.83 -29.95 16.44
C LEU A 121 -9.47 -29.47 15.14
N HIS A 122 -10.56 -28.72 15.28
CA HIS A 122 -11.26 -28.13 14.16
C HIS A 122 -10.57 -26.83 13.70
N ARG A 123 -10.58 -26.57 12.39
CA ARG A 123 -9.91 -25.41 11.78
C ARG A 123 -10.37 -24.07 12.37
N ASN A 124 -11.63 -23.94 12.78
CA ASN A 124 -12.17 -22.71 13.36
C ASN A 124 -11.54 -22.35 14.73
N ILE A 125 -11.01 -23.33 15.46
CA ILE A 125 -10.34 -23.07 16.75
C ILE A 125 -9.03 -22.32 16.50
N TRP A 126 -8.27 -22.69 15.46
CA TRP A 126 -7.04 -21.99 15.09
C TRP A 126 -7.28 -20.54 14.69
N TYR A 127 -8.30 -20.28 13.85
CA TYR A 127 -8.66 -18.91 13.50
C TYR A 127 -9.17 -18.11 14.70
N THR A 128 -9.87 -18.74 15.64
CA THR A 128 -10.30 -18.09 16.88
C THR A 128 -9.10 -17.71 17.77
N ILE A 129 -8.14 -18.62 17.93
CA ILE A 129 -6.89 -18.35 18.68
C ILE A 129 -6.12 -17.20 18.04
N LEU A 130 -5.96 -17.23 16.72
CA LEU A 130 -5.33 -16.14 15.97
C LEU A 130 -6.04 -14.82 16.24
N LEU A 131 -7.37 -14.77 16.12
CA LEU A 131 -8.13 -13.54 16.37
C LEU A 131 -7.91 -13.02 17.80
N VAL A 132 -8.00 -13.90 18.81
CA VAL A 132 -7.85 -13.51 20.22
C VAL A 132 -6.44 -13.00 20.53
N VAL A 133 -5.40 -13.54 19.90
CA VAL A 133 -4.02 -13.07 20.08
C VAL A 133 -3.76 -11.76 19.33
N ASN A 134 -4.30 -11.63 18.11
CA ASN A 134 -4.08 -10.45 17.28
C ASN A 134 -4.73 -9.20 17.81
N VAL A 135 -5.91 -9.31 18.40
CA VAL A 135 -6.64 -8.14 18.91
C VAL A 135 -5.79 -7.36 19.93
N PRO A 136 -5.24 -7.95 21.00
CA PRO A 136 -4.31 -7.27 21.91
C PRO A 136 -3.06 -6.73 21.22
N VAL A 137 -2.41 -7.52 20.35
CA VAL A 137 -1.18 -7.12 19.65
C VAL A 137 -1.43 -5.91 18.76
N PHE A 138 -2.57 -5.86 18.08
CA PHE A 138 -2.96 -4.74 17.22
C PHE A 138 -3.08 -3.44 18.01
N PHE A 139 -3.62 -3.47 19.24
CA PHE A 139 -3.71 -2.28 20.09
C PHE A 139 -2.34 -1.84 20.66
N ILE A 140 -1.46 -2.79 20.97
CA ILE A 140 -0.13 -2.50 21.53
C ILE A 140 0.77 -1.85 20.48
N TRP A 141 0.81 -2.40 19.26
CA TRP A 141 1.73 -1.96 18.22
C TRP A 141 1.13 -0.94 17.25
N SER A 142 -0.20 -0.73 17.29
CA SER A 142 -0.96 0.26 16.51
C SER A 142 -0.50 0.39 15.04
N PRO A 143 -0.55 -0.69 14.25
CA PRO A 143 -0.04 -0.67 12.88
C PRO A 143 -0.79 0.33 11.98
N LEU A 144 -2.05 0.60 12.29
CA LEU A 144 -2.85 1.61 11.60
C LEU A 144 -2.24 3.02 11.76
N SER A 145 -1.73 3.35 12.95
CA SER A 145 -1.06 4.62 13.18
C SER A 145 0.20 4.74 12.34
N SER A 146 1.02 3.69 12.27
CA SER A 146 2.25 3.65 11.47
C SER A 146 1.99 3.86 9.98
N VAL A 147 0.97 3.20 9.42
CA VAL A 147 0.58 3.37 8.01
C VAL A 147 0.02 4.78 7.76
N PHE A 148 -0.80 5.28 8.68
CA PHE A 148 -1.36 6.63 8.59
C PHE A 148 -0.27 7.70 8.57
N TRP A 149 0.69 7.63 9.51
CA TRP A 149 1.82 8.55 9.56
C TRP A 149 2.70 8.46 8.32
N LEU A 150 3.00 7.25 7.85
CA LEU A 150 3.75 7.05 6.61
C LEU A 150 3.05 7.70 5.42
N SER A 151 1.74 7.48 5.27
CA SER A 151 0.94 8.04 4.17
C SER A 151 0.92 9.56 4.20
N ILE A 152 0.61 10.17 5.35
CA ILE A 152 0.55 11.64 5.47
C ILE A 152 1.91 12.28 5.29
N PHE A 153 2.95 11.73 5.92
CA PHE A 153 4.29 12.32 5.87
C PHE A 153 4.89 12.24 4.46
N SER A 154 4.77 11.07 3.82
CA SER A 154 5.23 10.91 2.44
C SER A 154 4.43 11.78 1.47
N ALA A 155 3.10 11.85 1.62
CA ALA A 155 2.25 12.71 0.80
C ALA A 155 2.61 14.19 0.98
N ALA A 156 2.85 14.65 2.21
CA ALA A 156 3.23 16.03 2.48
C ALA A 156 4.54 16.40 1.76
N ILE A 157 5.58 15.56 1.86
CA ILE A 157 6.86 15.79 1.19
C ILE A 157 6.71 15.81 -0.33
N ILE A 158 5.98 14.84 -0.89
CA ILE A 158 5.76 14.72 -2.33
C ILE A 158 5.01 15.94 -2.86
N VAL A 159 3.92 16.35 -2.19
CA VAL A 159 3.12 17.50 -2.60
C VAL A 159 3.91 18.80 -2.46
N SER A 160 4.66 18.96 -1.37
CA SER A 160 5.53 20.13 -1.20
C SER A 160 6.57 20.23 -2.31
N HIS A 161 7.25 19.13 -2.65
CA HIS A 161 8.20 19.10 -3.76
C HIS A 161 7.52 19.42 -5.11
N ALA A 162 6.38 18.79 -5.38
CA ALA A 162 5.63 18.94 -6.61
C ALA A 162 5.04 20.36 -6.78
N ALA A 163 4.73 21.07 -5.69
CA ALA A 163 4.22 22.43 -5.73
C ALA A 163 5.31 23.48 -5.99
N ILE A 164 6.54 23.22 -5.56
CA ILE A 164 7.68 24.15 -5.72
C ILE A 164 8.32 24.02 -7.09
N MET A 165 8.28 22.83 -7.69
CA MET A 165 8.94 22.56 -8.97
C MET A 165 8.17 23.18 -10.14
N ASP A 166 8.84 24.02 -10.94
CA ASP A 166 8.22 24.66 -12.11
C ASP A 166 8.00 23.68 -13.26
N LYS A 167 6.85 23.86 -13.94
CA LYS A 167 6.58 23.20 -15.22
C LYS A 167 7.54 23.74 -16.28
N PRO A 168 8.12 22.89 -17.15
CA PRO A 168 9.01 23.35 -18.20
C PRO A 168 8.24 24.22 -19.21
N VAL A 169 8.89 25.27 -19.73
CA VAL A 169 8.28 26.29 -20.61
C VAL A 169 7.61 25.69 -21.85
N GLU A 170 8.08 24.55 -22.35
CA GLU A 170 7.49 23.78 -23.46
C GLU A 170 5.99 23.50 -23.26
N THR A 171 5.58 23.23 -22.01
CA THR A 171 4.18 22.93 -21.67
C THR A 171 3.29 24.17 -21.72
N ALA A 172 3.87 25.36 -21.50
CA ALA A 172 3.14 26.62 -21.64
C ALA A 172 2.82 26.93 -23.10
N TYR A 173 3.56 26.37 -24.07
CA TYR A 173 3.30 26.53 -25.51
C TYR A 173 2.31 25.49 -26.05
N SER A 174 2.26 24.29 -25.47
CA SER A 174 1.28 23.26 -25.86
C SER A 174 -0.14 23.57 -25.41
N ASP A 175 -0.32 24.36 -24.34
CA ASP A 175 -1.64 24.75 -23.83
C ASP A 175 -2.32 25.85 -24.69
N VAL A 176 -1.63 26.43 -25.68
CA VAL A 176 -2.10 27.56 -26.50
C VAL A 176 -2.51 27.16 -27.92
N VAL A 177 -2.48 25.86 -28.25
CA VAL A 177 -2.88 25.30 -29.55
C VAL A 177 -4.12 24.42 -29.35
#